data_AF-A0A1B8DHH1-F1
#
_entry.id   AF-A0A1B8DHH1-F1
#
_cell.length_a   1.000
_cell.length_b   1.000
_cell.length_c   1.000
_cell.angle_alpha   90.00
_cell.angle_beta   90.00
_cell.angle_gamma   90.00
#
_symmetry.space_group_name_H-M   'P 1'
#
loop_
_entity.id
_entity.type
_entity.pdbx_description
1 polymer ?
#
loop_
_entity_poly.entity_id
_entity_poly.type
_entity_poly.pdbx_seq_one_letter_code
_entity_poly.pdbx_strand_id
1 'polypeptide(L)'
;MGFEPVTATAYQIAHLGGLVLGRTIVPAVYHQTRPMAPSDNQGSIRVDYPLSPGAYTAKQLVAAVSPLLETVVCALGQSSPPEDSPLETLLGGLTAILSTSGRVSSLPLSYGASDTSRREIAGQAQIIGTVLVQHARDAFSLEKADANFRIRSPCEGHLWTSAVVSLLMGSRSNRYLMELYNEWLHQMILLRDLLLPFENYDEVPLIITTKAKKGLRGAEEPRKRFLLQCLTGATPYLAIVNLAKTFTAPDLLSGGYGFQYSQGLVLPAFLSGSRSCYLLRYHPARLEDTSSNLLFDYEHQNYYTAPQNNISEPETVVAPGAWPPPSLFALKPQSTKCSLEVNAGSDSTRRILKLQVDIDRGTLVSVDIGQISRGQRYVHHINLSTRPISSHEGPNGTISNGENKTSSKKDQTERSVFESRFTRKSPELSESRPKSASNIHVFLHKASNILSQPGLVTLLSHKPSSESLTNDANSIHIIPAKNQVIGFALLGKLYPENVVLLNENQAPETANIVGKNFGARFVIMNFENHRPPLSNEDIT
;
A
#
# COMPACT_ATOMS: atom_id res chain seq x y z
N MET A 1 40.20 -0.30 27.28
CA MET A 1 39.13 0.44 27.98
C MET A 1 37.82 -0.15 27.49
N GLY A 2 37.10 -0.82 28.38
CA GLY A 2 35.84 -1.49 28.03
C GLY A 2 34.78 -0.46 27.69
N PHE A 3 34.18 -0.60 26.51
CA PHE A 3 32.93 0.09 26.21
C PHE A 3 31.85 -0.56 27.06
N GLU A 4 31.37 0.15 28.09
CA GLU A 4 30.08 -0.17 28.69
C GLU A 4 29.03 -0.15 27.57
N PRO A 5 28.12 -1.13 27.50
CA PRO A 5 27.04 -1.10 26.53
C PRO A 5 26.12 0.04 26.94
N VAL A 6 26.07 1.09 26.10
CA VAL A 6 24.98 2.06 26.13
C VAL A 6 23.70 1.25 26.20
N THR A 7 22.96 1.37 27.31
CA THR A 7 21.72 0.67 27.56
C THR A 7 20.80 0.86 26.37
N ALA A 8 20.64 -0.18 25.55
CA ALA A 8 19.89 -0.10 24.32
C ALA A 8 18.41 0.12 24.64
N THR A 9 17.92 1.33 24.40
CA THR A 9 16.51 1.67 24.62
C THR A 9 15.63 0.77 23.76
N ALA A 10 14.59 0.20 24.37
CA ALA A 10 13.60 -0.59 23.65
C ALA A 10 12.82 0.32 22.69
N TYR A 11 12.75 -0.04 21.41
CA TYR A 11 11.91 0.64 20.45
C TYR A 11 10.49 0.09 20.55
N GLN A 12 9.57 0.93 21.01
CA GLN A 12 8.16 0.59 21.16
C GLN A 12 7.33 1.32 20.12
N ILE A 13 6.36 0.61 19.54
CA ILE A 13 5.29 1.24 18.77
C ILE A 13 4.08 1.46 19.68
N ALA A 14 3.42 2.61 19.55
CA ALA A 14 2.24 2.92 20.37
C ALA A 14 1.07 1.95 20.11
N HIS A 15 1.05 1.36 18.92
CA HIS A 15 0.04 0.39 18.52
C HIS A 15 0.24 -0.98 19.19
N LEU A 16 -0.80 -1.82 19.17
CA LEU A 16 -0.77 -3.17 19.78
C LEU A 16 -0.36 -3.17 21.26
N GLY A 17 -0.72 -2.12 22.01
CA GLY A 17 -0.44 -2.06 23.45
C GLY A 17 1.04 -1.80 23.79
N GLY A 18 1.76 -1.05 22.96
CA GLY A 18 3.16 -0.71 23.25
C GLY A 18 4.15 -1.77 22.79
N LEU A 19 3.87 -2.46 21.67
CA LEU A 19 4.66 -3.60 21.22
C LEU A 19 6.14 -3.20 21.04
N VAL A 20 7.04 -3.95 21.66
CA VAL A 20 8.48 -3.77 21.52
C VAL A 20 8.94 -4.43 20.22
N LEU A 21 9.39 -3.63 19.25
CA LEU A 21 9.94 -4.13 17.97
C LEU A 21 11.44 -4.43 18.03
N GLY A 22 12.08 -4.26 19.18
CA GLY A 22 13.50 -4.54 19.38
C GLY A 22 14.24 -3.36 19.98
N ARG A 23 15.51 -3.19 19.61
CA ARG A 23 16.41 -2.15 20.13
C ARG A 23 16.44 -0.95 19.19
N THR A 24 16.35 0.25 19.73
CA THR A 24 16.50 1.49 18.95
C THR A 24 17.92 1.60 18.40
N ILE A 25 18.04 2.04 17.15
CA ILE A 25 19.31 2.38 16.52
C ILE A 25 19.29 3.83 16.01
N VAL A 26 20.47 4.42 15.88
CA VAL A 26 20.64 5.71 15.21
C VAL A 26 21.07 5.43 13.76
N PRO A 27 20.25 5.77 12.76
CA PRO A 27 20.61 5.51 11.37
C PRO A 27 21.79 6.39 10.95
N ALA A 28 22.72 5.83 10.18
CA ALA A 28 23.95 6.51 9.74
C ALA A 28 23.70 7.39 8.51
N VAL A 29 22.73 8.30 8.60
CA VAL A 29 22.39 9.23 7.51
C VAL A 29 23.51 10.24 7.35
N TYR A 30 23.99 10.41 6.12
CA TYR A 30 25.08 11.33 5.83
C TYR A 30 24.56 12.76 5.83
N HIS A 31 25.01 13.59 6.77
CA HIS A 31 24.73 15.02 6.74
C HIS A 31 25.68 15.72 5.77
N GLN A 32 25.29 15.86 4.50
CA GLN A 32 26.02 16.77 3.59
C GLN A 32 25.70 18.22 3.98
N THR A 33 26.67 18.94 4.52
CA THR A 33 26.64 20.41 4.62
C THR A 33 27.15 21.08 3.33
N ARG A 34 27.72 20.30 2.40
CA ARG A 34 28.17 20.76 1.09
C ARG A 34 28.23 19.57 0.12
N PRO A 35 27.76 19.69 -1.13
CA PRO A 35 28.15 18.74 -2.17
C PRO A 35 29.68 18.75 -2.24
N MET A 36 30.33 17.58 -2.18
CA MET A 36 31.74 17.54 -2.54
C MET A 36 31.84 18.04 -3.98
N ALA A 37 32.69 19.05 -4.19
CA ALA A 37 33.06 19.46 -5.53
C ALA A 37 33.48 18.19 -6.30
N PRO A 38 33.01 18.01 -7.55
CA PRO A 38 33.42 16.87 -8.35
C PRO A 38 34.95 16.84 -8.36
N SER A 39 35.54 15.70 -8.01
CA SER A 39 36.99 15.50 -8.10
C SER A 39 37.49 15.99 -9.45
N ASP A 40 38.59 16.74 -9.42
CA ASP A 40 39.29 17.43 -10.51
C ASP A 40 39.61 16.50 -11.70
N ASN A 41 38.59 16.11 -12.46
CA ASN A 41 38.72 15.56 -13.80
C ASN A 41 38.12 16.59 -14.76
N GLN A 42 38.78 17.75 -14.85
CA GLN A 42 38.53 18.76 -15.86
C GLN A 42 38.69 18.09 -17.25
N GLY A 43 37.58 17.90 -17.96
CA GLY A 43 37.59 17.54 -19.39
C GLY A 43 36.88 16.24 -19.79
N SER A 44 36.48 15.37 -18.87
CA SER A 44 35.75 14.14 -19.24
C SER A 44 34.24 14.34 -19.16
N ILE A 45 33.54 14.16 -20.28
CA ILE A 45 32.08 14.01 -20.30
C ILE A 45 31.69 12.83 -19.41
N ARG A 46 30.89 13.05 -18.36
CA ARG A 46 30.33 11.96 -17.55
C ARG A 46 29.05 11.44 -18.19
N VAL A 47 28.83 10.13 -18.15
CA VAL A 47 27.63 9.47 -18.69
C VAL A 47 26.51 9.42 -17.63
N ASP A 48 26.85 9.51 -16.34
CA ASP A 48 25.90 9.42 -15.22
C ASP A 48 26.17 10.50 -14.16
N TYR A 49 25.13 10.93 -13.44
CA TYR A 49 25.27 11.88 -12.31
C TYR A 49 25.83 11.15 -11.09
N PRO A 50 27.01 11.54 -10.57
CA PRO A 50 27.66 10.79 -9.50
C PRO A 50 27.09 11.22 -8.14
N LEU A 51 26.44 10.28 -7.47
CA LEU A 51 26.14 10.39 -6.04
C LEU A 51 27.26 9.73 -5.24
N SER A 52 27.66 10.36 -4.15
CA SER A 52 28.63 9.75 -3.24
C SER A 52 28.02 8.53 -2.54
N PRO A 53 28.79 7.47 -2.27
CA PRO A 53 28.31 6.37 -1.46
C PRO A 53 27.93 6.84 -0.05
N GLY A 54 26.80 6.38 0.47
CA GLY A 54 26.29 6.80 1.77
C GLY A 54 24.80 6.49 1.94
N ALA A 55 24.27 6.71 3.15
CA ALA A 55 22.84 6.66 3.41
C ALA A 55 22.25 8.08 3.32
N TYR A 56 21.14 8.22 2.60
CA TYR A 56 20.49 9.50 2.34
C TYR A 56 19.00 9.44 2.63
N THR A 57 18.42 10.54 3.09
CA THR A 57 16.96 10.73 3.06
C THR A 57 16.50 11.22 1.68
N ALA A 58 15.18 11.19 1.45
CA ALA A 58 14.57 11.75 0.24
C ALA A 58 14.99 13.23 0.04
N LYS A 59 14.83 14.06 1.08
CA LYS A 59 15.22 15.47 1.06
C LYS A 59 16.69 15.69 0.69
N GLN A 60 17.59 14.86 1.22
CA GLN A 60 19.03 14.95 0.92
C GLN A 60 19.34 14.56 -0.52
N LEU A 61 18.68 13.54 -1.07
CA LEU A 61 18.84 13.15 -2.47
C LEU A 61 18.35 14.25 -3.42
N VAL A 62 17.21 14.88 -3.12
CA VAL A 62 16.73 16.04 -3.88
C VAL A 62 17.77 17.15 -3.88
N ALA A 63 18.29 17.52 -2.70
CA ALA A 63 19.33 18.53 -2.58
C ALA A 63 20.64 18.13 -3.30
N ALA A 64 20.98 16.84 -3.31
CA ALA A 64 22.17 16.33 -3.99
C ALA A 64 22.07 16.45 -5.51
N VAL A 65 20.86 16.42 -6.10
CA VAL A 65 20.67 16.56 -7.56
C VAL A 65 20.28 17.98 -7.99
N SER A 66 19.96 18.88 -7.04
CA SER A 66 19.63 20.29 -7.31
C SER A 66 20.61 21.04 -8.22
N PRO A 67 21.94 20.83 -8.16
CA PRO A 67 22.90 21.52 -9.04
C PRO A 67 22.60 21.41 -10.54
N LEU A 68 21.94 20.32 -10.97
CA LEU A 68 21.50 20.16 -12.35
C LEU A 68 20.46 21.22 -12.74
N LEU A 69 19.43 21.40 -11.90
CA LEU A 69 18.38 22.39 -12.12
C LEU A 69 18.92 23.82 -11.97
N GLU A 70 19.76 24.06 -10.95
CA GLU A 70 20.38 25.36 -10.70
C GLU A 70 21.18 25.85 -11.90
N THR A 71 21.96 24.96 -12.51
CA THR A 71 22.74 25.26 -13.71
C THR A 71 21.83 25.59 -14.91
N VAL A 72 20.72 24.86 -15.08
CA VAL A 72 19.74 25.14 -16.14
C VAL A 72 19.09 26.51 -15.95
N VAL A 73 18.56 26.80 -14.75
CA VAL A 73 17.88 28.06 -14.46
C VAL A 73 18.84 29.24 -14.57
N CYS A 74 20.07 29.11 -14.06
CA CYS A 74 21.11 30.12 -14.17
C CYS A 74 21.43 30.45 -15.63
N ALA A 75 21.61 29.42 -16.47
CA ALA A 75 21.93 29.59 -17.88
C ALA A 75 20.76 30.15 -18.72
N LEU A 76 19.51 29.81 -18.37
CA LEU A 76 18.33 30.36 -19.05
C LEU A 76 18.15 31.86 -18.76
N GLY A 77 18.61 32.37 -17.61
CA GLY A 77 18.47 33.77 -17.20
C GLY A 77 17.07 34.13 -16.72
N GLN A 78 16.80 35.39 -16.41
CA GLN A 78 15.48 35.84 -15.94
C GLN A 78 14.48 35.99 -17.10
N SER A 79 13.20 35.67 -16.87
CA SER A 79 12.12 35.99 -17.81
C SER A 79 11.61 37.41 -17.59
N SER A 80 11.19 38.08 -18.66
CA SER A 80 10.51 39.38 -18.57
C SER A 80 9.01 39.15 -18.32
N PRO A 81 8.35 39.90 -17.41
CA PRO A 81 6.90 39.81 -17.25
C PRO A 81 6.18 40.06 -18.59
N PRO A 82 5.11 39.31 -18.92
CA PRO A 82 4.27 38.47 -18.04
C PRO A 82 4.65 36.98 -17.99
N GLU A 83 5.79 36.56 -18.55
CA GLU A 83 6.18 35.15 -18.57
C GLU A 83 6.57 34.64 -17.17
N ASP A 84 6.20 33.39 -16.86
CA ASP A 84 6.63 32.72 -15.64
C ASP A 84 8.16 32.61 -15.59
N SER A 85 8.70 32.60 -14.37
CA SER A 85 10.13 32.37 -14.19
C SER A 85 10.51 30.98 -14.73
N PRO A 86 11.75 30.79 -15.25
CA PRO A 86 12.18 29.48 -15.72
C PRO A 86 12.11 28.42 -14.62
N LEU A 87 12.40 28.79 -13.37
CA LEU A 87 12.28 27.88 -12.23
C LEU A 87 10.85 27.36 -12.08
N GLU A 88 9.85 28.24 -12.01
CA GLU A 88 8.45 27.82 -11.83
C GLU A 88 7.91 27.05 -13.04
N THR A 89 8.36 27.38 -14.26
CA THR A 89 8.02 26.60 -15.46
C THR A 89 8.56 25.17 -15.37
N LEU A 90 9.83 25.02 -14.97
CA LEU A 90 10.49 23.71 -14.86
C LEU A 90 9.95 22.88 -13.68
N LEU A 91 9.63 23.51 -12.56
CA LEU A 91 8.94 22.88 -11.42
C LEU A 91 7.50 22.50 -11.77
N GLY A 92 6.78 23.30 -12.56
CA GLY A 92 5.48 22.94 -13.11
C GLY A 92 5.55 21.70 -14.00
N GLY A 93 6.64 21.56 -14.78
CA GLY A 93 6.98 20.34 -15.51
C GLY A 93 7.19 19.13 -14.59
N LEU A 94 7.92 19.30 -13.49
CA LEU A 94 8.12 18.27 -12.48
C LEU A 94 6.79 17.82 -11.86
N THR A 95 5.94 18.76 -11.43
CA THR A 95 4.61 18.47 -10.90
C THR A 95 3.79 17.63 -11.86
N ALA A 96 3.80 18.01 -13.15
CA ALA A 96 3.01 17.32 -14.16
C ALA A 96 3.52 15.89 -14.43
N ILE A 97 4.84 15.65 -14.46
CA ILE A 97 5.38 14.31 -14.69
C ILE A 97 5.28 13.38 -13.47
N LEU A 98 5.27 13.95 -12.26
CA LEU A 98 5.12 13.19 -11.02
C LEU A 98 3.66 12.87 -10.68
N SER A 99 2.70 13.59 -11.28
CA SER A 99 1.26 13.29 -11.22
C SER A 99 0.97 11.83 -11.58
N THR A 100 -0.11 11.27 -11.03
CA THR A 100 -0.60 9.92 -11.37
C THR A 100 -1.57 9.92 -12.56
N SER A 101 -1.86 11.09 -13.13
CA SER A 101 -2.78 11.28 -14.24
C SER A 101 -2.25 12.32 -15.24
N GLY A 102 -2.82 12.31 -16.44
CA GLY A 102 -2.46 13.22 -17.52
C GLY A 102 -1.40 12.66 -18.47
N ARG A 103 -1.32 13.28 -19.65
CA ARG A 103 -0.50 12.79 -20.78
C ARG A 103 0.99 12.71 -20.47
N VAL A 104 1.50 13.60 -19.63
CA VAL A 104 2.93 13.71 -19.34
C VAL A 104 3.35 12.89 -18.12
N SER A 105 2.41 12.26 -17.41
CA SER A 105 2.69 11.46 -16.23
C SER A 105 3.64 10.30 -16.53
N SER A 106 4.66 10.13 -15.68
CA SER A 106 5.57 8.98 -15.72
C SER A 106 5.03 7.73 -15.02
N LEU A 107 3.88 7.85 -14.34
CA LEU A 107 3.20 6.79 -13.61
C LEU A 107 1.67 6.93 -13.76
N PRO A 108 1.12 6.79 -14.97
CA PRO A 108 -0.31 6.89 -15.17
C PRO A 108 -0.98 5.64 -14.58
N LEU A 109 -1.60 5.78 -13.43
CA LEU A 109 -2.29 4.69 -12.74
C LEU A 109 -3.80 4.84 -12.88
N SER A 110 -4.44 3.84 -13.47
CA SER A 110 -5.89 3.69 -13.52
C SER A 110 -6.29 2.46 -12.72
N TYR A 111 -7.28 2.59 -11.85
CA TYR A 111 -7.72 1.52 -10.96
C TYR A 111 -9.22 1.54 -10.75
N GLY A 112 -9.80 0.35 -10.58
CA GLY A 112 -11.21 0.18 -10.26
C GLY A 112 -11.49 0.34 -8.76
N ALA A 113 -12.79 0.37 -8.41
CA ALA A 113 -13.23 0.52 -7.01
C ALA A 113 -12.74 -0.60 -6.07
N SER A 114 -12.40 -1.78 -6.59
CA SER A 114 -11.93 -2.93 -5.81
C SER A 114 -10.40 -3.04 -5.70
N ASP A 115 -9.63 -2.28 -6.49
CA ASP A 115 -8.18 -2.40 -6.51
C ASP A 115 -7.51 -1.53 -5.43
N THR A 116 -7.48 -2.07 -4.22
CA THR A 116 -6.90 -1.38 -3.06
C THR A 116 -5.39 -1.16 -3.23
N SER A 117 -4.68 -2.13 -3.83
CA SER A 117 -3.22 -2.06 -3.99
C SER A 117 -2.79 -0.85 -4.85
N ARG A 118 -3.38 -0.69 -6.03
CA ARG A 118 -3.04 0.43 -6.94
C ARG A 118 -3.53 1.76 -6.41
N ARG A 119 -4.66 1.78 -5.67
CA ARG A 119 -5.13 2.98 -5.00
C ARG A 119 -4.16 3.47 -3.94
N GLU A 120 -3.66 2.57 -3.09
CA GLU A 120 -2.65 2.92 -2.07
C GLU A 120 -1.38 3.45 -2.73
N ILE A 121 -0.87 2.75 -3.76
CA ILE A 121 0.32 3.21 -4.50
C ILE A 121 0.10 4.56 -5.20
N ALA A 122 -1.08 4.79 -5.79
CA ALA A 122 -1.40 6.06 -6.42
C ALA A 122 -1.49 7.22 -5.42
N GLY A 123 -2.17 7.01 -4.28
CA GLY A 123 -2.22 8.00 -3.20
C GLY A 123 -0.81 8.32 -2.67
N GLN A 124 0.01 7.28 -2.48
CA GLN A 124 1.40 7.44 -2.06
C GLN A 124 2.24 8.22 -3.09
N ALA A 125 2.06 7.94 -4.39
CA ALA A 125 2.73 8.65 -5.46
C ALA A 125 2.38 10.14 -5.51
N GLN A 126 1.12 10.50 -5.25
CA GLN A 126 0.66 11.90 -5.20
C GLN A 126 1.26 12.67 -4.02
N ILE A 127 1.25 12.07 -2.83
CA ILE A 127 1.84 12.65 -1.62
C ILE A 127 3.34 12.89 -1.83
N ILE A 128 4.07 11.84 -2.25
CA ILE A 128 5.51 11.93 -2.49
C ILE A 128 5.81 12.95 -3.60
N GLY A 129 5.05 12.94 -4.70
CA GLY A 129 5.24 13.87 -5.81
C GLY A 129 5.16 15.34 -5.36
N THR A 130 4.15 15.68 -4.57
CA THR A 130 3.97 17.01 -4.00
C THR A 130 5.14 17.42 -3.10
N VAL A 131 5.56 16.51 -2.21
CA VAL A 131 6.66 16.78 -1.28
C VAL A 131 8.01 16.89 -1.99
N LEU A 132 8.27 16.09 -3.02
CA LEU A 132 9.50 16.18 -3.81
C LEU A 132 9.59 17.49 -4.59
N VAL A 133 8.47 18.00 -5.12
CA VAL A 133 8.42 19.34 -5.75
C VAL A 133 8.74 20.42 -4.72
N GLN A 134 8.18 20.32 -3.51
CA GLN A 134 8.48 21.27 -2.45
C GLN A 134 9.95 21.21 -2.01
N HIS A 135 10.51 20.01 -1.82
CA HIS A 135 11.94 19.85 -1.52
C HIS A 135 12.83 20.39 -2.63
N ALA A 136 12.45 20.25 -3.89
CA ALA A 136 13.20 20.80 -5.01
C ALA A 136 13.20 22.33 -4.98
N ARG A 137 12.06 22.95 -4.66
CA ARG A 137 11.95 24.39 -4.46
C ARG A 137 12.79 24.86 -3.27
N ASP A 138 12.72 24.18 -2.13
CA ASP A 138 13.45 24.54 -0.92
C ASP A 138 14.97 24.37 -1.05
N ALA A 139 15.41 23.37 -1.82
CA ALA A 139 16.83 23.07 -2.00
C ALA A 139 17.52 23.98 -3.04
N PHE A 140 16.74 24.62 -3.92
CA PHE A 140 17.25 25.43 -5.02
C PHE A 140 18.01 26.66 -4.51
N SER A 141 19.24 26.85 -4.99
CA SER A 141 20.01 28.08 -4.81
C SER A 141 20.88 28.40 -6.02
N LEU A 142 20.77 29.62 -6.55
CA LEU A 142 21.61 30.08 -7.65
C LEU A 142 23.11 30.14 -7.29
N GLU A 143 23.45 30.22 -6.01
CA GLU A 143 24.85 30.26 -5.55
C GLU A 143 25.61 28.96 -5.82
N LYS A 144 24.89 27.87 -6.07
CA LYS A 144 25.44 26.52 -6.29
C LYS A 144 25.48 26.10 -7.76
N ALA A 145 25.03 26.98 -8.67
CA ALA A 145 25.07 26.70 -10.10
C ALA A 145 26.53 26.55 -10.59
N ASP A 146 26.80 25.51 -11.37
CA ASP A 146 28.12 25.24 -11.93
C ASP A 146 28.07 25.26 -13.47
N ALA A 147 28.56 26.36 -14.05
CA ALA A 147 28.59 26.55 -15.50
C ALA A 147 29.46 25.50 -16.24
N ASN A 148 30.34 24.79 -15.54
CA ASN A 148 31.25 23.79 -16.11
C ASN A 148 30.73 22.35 -16.01
N PHE A 149 29.50 22.13 -15.53
CA PHE A 149 28.98 20.80 -15.20
C PHE A 149 28.63 19.91 -16.41
N ARG A 150 29.60 19.22 -17.02
CA ARG A 150 29.34 18.40 -18.23
C ARG A 150 28.90 16.97 -17.94
N ILE A 151 27.61 16.67 -18.17
CA ILE A 151 27.03 15.32 -18.21
C ILE A 151 26.30 15.08 -19.54
N ARG A 152 26.31 13.83 -20.01
CA ARG A 152 25.39 13.36 -21.06
C ARG A 152 24.34 12.46 -20.44
N SER A 153 23.09 12.88 -20.49
CA SER A 153 21.96 12.07 -20.04
C SER A 153 21.43 11.20 -21.20
N PRO A 154 21.25 9.88 -21.00
CA PRO A 154 20.39 9.08 -21.86
C PRO A 154 18.98 9.70 -21.97
N CYS A 155 18.48 9.87 -23.18
CA CYS A 155 17.10 10.32 -23.38
C CYS A 155 16.14 9.18 -23.07
N GLU A 156 15.49 9.23 -21.91
CA GLU A 156 14.51 8.22 -21.46
C GLU A 156 13.10 8.42 -22.06
N GLY A 157 12.94 9.40 -22.96
CA GLY A 157 11.67 9.68 -23.63
C GLY A 157 10.58 10.29 -22.73
N HIS A 158 10.96 10.90 -21.60
CA HIS A 158 10.02 11.62 -20.73
C HIS A 158 9.33 12.75 -21.49
N LEU A 159 8.00 12.80 -21.41
CA LEU A 159 7.23 13.85 -22.04
C LEU A 159 7.29 15.14 -21.21
N TRP A 160 7.40 16.27 -21.89
CA TRP A 160 7.37 17.60 -21.28
C TRP A 160 6.03 18.29 -21.49
N THR A 161 5.70 19.21 -20.61
CA THR A 161 4.57 20.13 -20.82
C THR A 161 4.91 21.12 -21.93
N SER A 162 3.89 21.69 -22.58
CA SER A 162 4.10 22.68 -23.65
C SER A 162 4.94 23.88 -23.19
N ALA A 163 4.76 24.32 -21.93
CA ALA A 163 5.54 25.42 -21.36
C ALA A 163 7.04 25.07 -21.24
N VAL A 164 7.36 23.87 -20.77
CA VAL A 164 8.75 23.38 -20.70
C VAL A 164 9.35 23.21 -22.09
N VAL A 165 8.58 22.70 -23.06
CA VAL A 165 9.01 22.60 -24.47
C VAL A 165 9.36 23.99 -25.02
N SER A 166 8.47 24.97 -24.87
CA SER A 166 8.71 26.34 -25.34
C SER A 166 9.96 26.97 -24.71
N LEU A 167 10.18 26.74 -23.41
CA LEU A 167 11.35 27.25 -22.69
C LEU A 167 12.66 26.59 -23.15
N LEU A 168 12.71 25.26 -23.18
CA LEU A 168 13.95 24.50 -23.42
C LEU A 168 14.29 24.30 -24.90
N MET A 169 13.32 24.43 -25.80
CA MET A 169 13.54 24.43 -27.26
C MET A 169 13.64 25.85 -27.83
N GLY A 170 13.47 26.88 -26.98
CA GLY A 170 13.58 28.28 -27.35
C GLY A 170 15.02 28.74 -27.56
N SER A 171 15.19 29.97 -28.05
CA SER A 171 16.48 30.57 -28.38
C SER A 171 17.43 30.76 -27.19
N ARG A 172 16.89 30.83 -25.97
CA ARG A 172 17.66 30.97 -24.71
C ARG A 172 18.28 29.66 -24.23
N SER A 173 17.88 28.54 -24.83
CA SER A 173 18.31 27.21 -24.43
C SER A 173 19.23 26.58 -25.47
N ASN A 174 19.80 25.45 -25.13
CA ASN A 174 20.57 24.62 -26.05
C ASN A 174 20.43 23.15 -25.65
N ARG A 175 20.93 22.25 -26.50
CA ARG A 175 20.90 20.80 -26.28
C ARG A 175 21.45 20.38 -24.91
N TYR A 176 22.49 21.07 -24.44
CA TYR A 176 23.12 20.72 -23.18
C TYR A 176 22.23 21.04 -21.97
N LEU A 177 21.53 22.19 -21.96
CA LEU A 177 20.57 22.51 -20.90
C LEU A 177 19.38 21.54 -20.89
N MET A 178 18.94 21.10 -22.08
CA MET A 178 17.92 20.05 -22.20
C MET A 178 18.36 18.72 -21.58
N GLU A 179 19.61 18.31 -21.82
CA GLU A 179 20.18 17.07 -21.26
C GLU A 179 20.31 17.17 -19.73
N LEU A 180 20.69 18.32 -19.17
CA LEU A 180 20.72 18.56 -17.72
C LEU A 180 19.33 18.47 -17.07
N TYR A 181 18.34 19.14 -17.68
CA TYR A 181 16.97 19.10 -17.16
C TYR A 181 16.38 17.69 -17.23
N ASN A 182 16.63 16.96 -18.33
CA ASN A 182 16.20 15.58 -18.47
C ASN A 182 16.82 14.66 -17.42
N GLU A 183 18.11 14.82 -17.14
CA GLU A 183 18.77 14.06 -16.07
C GLU A 183 18.12 14.35 -14.74
N TRP A 184 17.98 15.63 -14.38
CA TRP A 184 17.39 16.03 -13.12
C TRP A 184 15.95 15.49 -12.97
N LEU A 185 15.14 15.65 -14.01
CA LEU A 185 13.76 15.15 -14.05
C LEU A 185 13.72 13.62 -13.85
N HIS A 186 14.62 12.89 -14.52
CA HIS A 186 14.71 11.45 -14.39
C HIS A 186 15.11 11.01 -12.97
N GLN A 187 16.09 11.67 -12.35
CA GLN A 187 16.49 11.39 -10.96
C GLN A 187 15.32 11.57 -9.99
N MET A 188 14.50 12.61 -10.18
CA MET A 188 13.30 12.85 -9.37
C MET A 188 12.23 11.76 -9.56
N ILE A 189 12.05 11.25 -10.78
CA ILE A 189 11.12 10.14 -11.09
C ILE A 189 11.60 8.84 -10.42
N LEU A 190 12.90 8.53 -10.53
CA LEU A 190 13.49 7.35 -9.89
C LEU A 190 13.32 7.44 -8.37
N LEU A 191 13.58 8.62 -7.78
CA LEU A 191 13.42 8.83 -6.34
C LEU A 191 11.96 8.65 -5.91
N ARG A 192 10.98 9.25 -6.59
CA ARG A 192 9.55 9.04 -6.29
C ARG A 192 9.23 7.55 -6.26
N ASP A 193 9.64 6.82 -7.29
CA ASP A 193 9.27 5.41 -7.45
C ASP A 193 9.91 4.52 -6.39
N LEU A 194 11.15 4.79 -5.99
CA LEU A 194 11.82 4.08 -4.90
C LEU A 194 11.16 4.28 -3.53
N LEU A 195 10.48 5.41 -3.34
CA LEU A 195 9.82 5.78 -2.08
C LEU A 195 8.39 5.21 -1.97
N LEU A 196 7.76 4.82 -3.08
CA LEU A 196 6.39 4.27 -3.12
C LEU A 196 6.10 3.15 -2.12
N PRO A 197 7.03 2.21 -1.82
CA PRO A 197 6.74 1.14 -0.88
C PRO A 197 6.52 1.59 0.56
N PHE A 198 6.94 2.79 0.94
CA PHE A 198 7.03 3.22 2.33
C PHE A 198 5.99 4.27 2.69
N GLU A 199 5.20 4.02 3.73
CA GLU A 199 4.27 5.00 4.29
C GLU A 199 5.01 6.23 4.84
N ASN A 200 6.03 6.00 5.69
CA ASN A 200 6.89 7.04 6.24
C ASN A 200 8.15 7.27 5.40
N TYR A 201 7.97 7.45 4.09
CA TYR A 201 9.04 7.52 3.10
C TYR A 201 10.17 8.52 3.42
N ASP A 202 9.85 9.65 4.06
CA ASP A 202 10.84 10.70 4.36
C ASP A 202 11.83 10.27 5.46
N GLU A 203 11.44 9.31 6.30
CA GLU A 203 12.29 8.77 7.36
C GLU A 203 13.24 7.68 6.87
N VAL A 204 13.05 7.15 5.65
CA VAL A 204 13.74 5.95 5.14
C VAL A 204 15.16 6.28 4.69
N PRO A 205 16.20 5.70 5.31
CA PRO A 205 17.57 5.84 4.84
C PRO A 205 17.82 4.95 3.60
N LEU A 206 18.04 5.58 2.45
CA LEU A 206 18.40 4.94 1.18
C LEU A 206 19.92 4.89 1.02
N ILE A 207 20.46 3.70 0.76
CA ILE A 207 21.90 3.41 0.67
C ILE A 207 22.37 3.47 -0.79
N ILE A 208 23.15 4.49 -1.10
CA ILE A 208 23.94 4.56 -2.33
C ILE A 208 25.25 3.79 -2.08
N THR A 209 25.49 2.73 -2.84
CA THR A 209 26.69 1.89 -2.69
C THR A 209 27.76 2.23 -3.73
N THR A 210 29.02 1.89 -3.45
CA THR A 210 30.11 1.95 -4.44
C THR A 210 29.91 1.01 -5.63
N LYS A 211 29.15 -0.08 -5.43
CA LYS A 211 28.77 -1.03 -6.50
C LYS A 211 27.73 -0.44 -7.44
N ALA A 212 26.86 0.45 -6.94
CA ALA A 212 25.91 1.20 -7.73
C ALA A 212 26.64 2.34 -8.48
N LYS A 213 27.44 1.97 -9.49
CA LYS A 213 28.19 2.92 -10.35
C LYS A 213 27.30 3.97 -11.05
N LYS A 214 25.98 3.81 -10.97
CA LYS A 214 24.97 4.62 -11.66
C LYS A 214 24.14 5.52 -10.71
N GLY A 215 24.48 5.64 -9.43
CA GLY A 215 23.65 6.40 -8.47
C GLY A 215 22.22 5.86 -8.42
N LEU A 216 21.19 6.73 -8.48
CA LEU A 216 19.79 6.28 -8.48
C LEU A 216 19.39 5.53 -9.76
N ARG A 217 20.13 5.64 -10.88
CA ARG A 217 19.83 4.88 -12.11
C ARG A 217 19.97 3.36 -11.91
N GLY A 218 20.55 2.91 -10.80
CA GLY A 218 20.41 1.52 -10.35
C GLY A 218 18.95 1.05 -10.15
N ALA A 219 18.00 1.98 -10.02
CA ALA A 219 16.57 1.71 -9.87
C ALA A 219 15.84 1.46 -11.20
N GLU A 220 16.41 1.77 -12.36
CA GLU A 220 15.70 1.73 -13.66
C GLU A 220 15.03 0.37 -13.93
N GLU A 221 15.79 -0.72 -13.77
CA GLU A 221 15.31 -2.06 -14.05
C GLU A 221 14.34 -2.59 -12.96
N PRO A 222 14.62 -2.44 -11.65
CA PRO A 222 13.62 -2.69 -10.60
C PRO A 222 12.31 -1.90 -10.79
N ARG A 223 12.41 -0.62 -11.13
CA ARG A 223 11.28 0.27 -11.44
C ARG A 223 10.48 -0.29 -12.60
N LYS A 224 11.11 -0.59 -13.74
CA LYS A 224 10.43 -1.12 -14.93
C LYS A 224 9.63 -2.39 -14.62
N ARG A 225 10.23 -3.31 -13.86
CA ARG A 225 9.55 -4.54 -13.40
C ARG A 225 8.37 -4.24 -12.49
N PHE A 226 8.51 -3.32 -11.54
CA PHE A 226 7.42 -2.90 -10.66
C PHE A 226 6.26 -2.26 -11.44
N LEU A 227 6.56 -1.33 -12.35
CA LEU A 227 5.56 -0.65 -13.15
C LEU A 227 4.77 -1.61 -14.04
N LEU A 228 5.43 -2.62 -14.60
CA LEU A 228 4.74 -3.67 -15.35
C LEU A 228 3.67 -4.35 -14.48
N GLN A 229 4.00 -4.69 -13.23
CA GLN A 229 3.05 -5.30 -12.29
C GLN A 229 1.87 -4.37 -11.96
N CYS A 230 2.12 -3.07 -11.80
CA CYS A 230 1.07 -2.08 -11.57
C CYS A 230 0.15 -1.89 -12.79
N LEU A 231 0.64 -2.12 -14.01
CA LEU A 231 -0.16 -1.94 -15.23
C LEU A 231 -0.92 -3.21 -15.64
N THR A 232 -0.43 -4.40 -15.27
CA THR A 232 -1.05 -5.68 -15.69
C THR A 232 -2.12 -6.23 -14.73
N GLY A 233 -2.26 -5.69 -13.51
CA GLY A 233 -3.26 -6.17 -12.55
C GLY A 233 -3.15 -5.58 -11.16
N ALA A 234 -3.66 -6.29 -10.16
CA ALA A 234 -3.45 -5.96 -8.75
C ALA A 234 -1.95 -6.09 -8.44
N THR A 235 -1.36 -5.07 -7.82
CA THR A 235 0.08 -5.03 -7.56
C THR A 235 0.41 -6.07 -6.48
N PRO A 236 1.19 -7.12 -6.79
CA PRO A 236 1.52 -8.13 -5.80
C PRO A 236 2.33 -7.51 -4.66
N TYR A 237 2.02 -7.88 -3.41
CA TYR A 237 2.76 -7.39 -2.24
C TYR A 237 4.27 -7.68 -2.34
N LEU A 238 4.64 -8.83 -2.92
CA LEU A 238 6.04 -9.18 -3.18
C LEU A 238 6.75 -8.17 -4.09
N ALA A 239 6.06 -7.57 -5.07
CA ALA A 239 6.63 -6.56 -5.94
C ALA A 239 6.99 -5.28 -5.15
N ILE A 240 6.15 -4.91 -4.18
CA ILE A 240 6.37 -3.77 -3.27
C ILE A 240 7.61 -4.02 -2.39
N VAL A 241 7.69 -5.20 -1.76
CA VAL A 241 8.85 -5.58 -0.92
C VAL A 241 10.14 -5.63 -1.75
N ASN A 242 10.09 -6.16 -2.97
CA ASN A 242 11.26 -6.21 -3.85
C ASN A 242 11.72 -4.82 -4.30
N LEU A 243 10.79 -3.90 -4.57
CA LEU A 243 11.15 -2.52 -4.85
C LEU A 243 11.79 -1.85 -3.64
N ALA A 244 11.21 -2.02 -2.44
CA ALA A 244 11.70 -1.47 -1.18
C ALA A 244 13.16 -1.86 -0.89
N LYS A 245 13.54 -3.10 -1.20
CA LYS A 245 14.89 -3.62 -0.99
C LYS A 245 15.96 -3.01 -1.89
N THR A 246 15.60 -2.44 -3.04
CA THR A 246 16.54 -1.99 -4.09
C THR A 246 17.65 -1.09 -3.55
N PHE A 247 17.32 -0.12 -2.71
CA PHE A 247 18.27 0.82 -2.10
C PHE A 247 18.32 0.72 -0.57
N THR A 248 17.75 -0.32 0.02
CA THR A 248 17.84 -0.55 1.48
C THR A 248 18.63 -1.82 1.74
N ALA A 249 18.23 -2.94 1.14
CA ALA A 249 18.82 -4.26 1.32
C ALA A 249 18.97 -5.02 -0.02
N PRO A 250 19.80 -4.53 -0.95
CA PRO A 250 19.90 -5.10 -2.30
C PRO A 250 20.43 -6.55 -2.33
N ASP A 251 21.18 -6.94 -1.29
CA ASP A 251 21.75 -8.30 -1.19
C ASP A 251 20.75 -9.33 -0.65
N LEU A 252 19.57 -8.90 -0.16
CA LEU A 252 18.53 -9.83 0.29
C LEU A 252 17.79 -10.45 -0.91
N LEU A 253 17.61 -11.76 -0.84
CA LEU A 253 16.87 -12.52 -1.85
C LEU A 253 15.41 -12.05 -1.96
N SER A 254 14.76 -12.39 -3.08
CA SER A 254 13.31 -12.21 -3.25
C SER A 254 12.53 -13.05 -2.25
N GLY A 255 11.37 -12.55 -1.83
CA GLY A 255 10.49 -13.16 -0.83
C GLY A 255 10.19 -12.22 0.32
N GLY A 256 9.63 -12.81 1.37
CA GLY A 256 9.27 -12.13 2.62
C GLY A 256 8.09 -11.17 2.53
N TYR A 257 7.72 -10.67 3.70
CA TYR A 257 6.74 -9.58 3.86
C TYR A 257 7.32 -8.33 4.52
N GLY A 258 8.56 -8.42 5.00
CA GLY A 258 9.32 -7.36 5.65
C GLY A 258 10.78 -7.79 5.74
N PHE A 259 11.64 -6.89 6.18
CA PHE A 259 13.07 -7.17 6.30
C PHE A 259 13.75 -6.25 7.31
N GLN A 260 14.88 -6.69 7.82
CA GLN A 260 15.84 -5.85 8.54
C GLN A 260 17.03 -5.59 7.62
N TYR A 261 17.61 -4.40 7.71
CA TYR A 261 18.83 -4.03 7.00
C TYR A 261 19.73 -3.15 7.87
N SER A 262 20.88 -2.74 7.33
CA SER A 262 21.89 -2.02 8.10
C SER A 262 21.38 -0.72 8.75
N GLN A 263 20.36 -0.06 8.20
CA GLN A 263 19.82 1.20 8.75
C GLN A 263 18.53 1.04 9.55
N GLY A 264 17.92 -0.15 9.61
CA GLY A 264 16.73 -0.37 10.44
C GLY A 264 15.86 -1.54 10.03
N LEU A 265 14.62 -1.51 10.50
CA LEU A 265 13.63 -2.55 10.38
C LEU A 265 12.48 -2.05 9.49
N VAL A 266 12.07 -2.86 8.52
CA VAL A 266 10.97 -2.56 7.61
C VAL A 266 9.90 -3.64 7.76
N LEU A 267 8.72 -3.22 8.21
CA LEU A 267 7.59 -4.11 8.48
C LEU A 267 6.31 -3.56 7.81
N PRO A 268 5.25 -4.38 7.66
CA PRO A 268 3.97 -3.90 7.17
C PRO A 268 3.44 -2.72 8.00
N ALA A 269 2.97 -1.66 7.34
CA ALA A 269 2.61 -0.41 8.00
C ALA A 269 1.48 -0.58 9.03
N PHE A 270 0.54 -1.51 8.79
CA PHE A 270 -0.59 -1.76 9.70
C PHE A 270 -0.16 -2.10 11.12
N LEU A 271 1.03 -2.68 11.32
CA LEU A 271 1.53 -3.00 12.67
C LEU A 271 1.71 -1.73 13.51
N SER A 272 1.95 -0.58 12.87
CA SER A 272 2.08 0.72 13.52
C SER A 272 0.77 1.50 13.59
N GLY A 273 -0.37 0.85 13.34
CA GLY A 273 -1.70 1.47 13.35
C GLY A 273 -2.09 2.12 12.02
N SER A 274 -1.30 1.93 10.96
CA SER A 274 -1.69 2.34 9.62
C SER A 274 -2.92 1.61 9.12
N ARG A 275 -3.65 2.26 8.22
CA ARG A 275 -4.77 1.68 7.47
C ARG A 275 -4.33 0.95 6.21
N SER A 276 -3.07 1.13 5.81
CA SER A 276 -2.53 0.54 4.59
C SER A 276 -2.36 -0.96 4.72
N CYS A 277 -2.82 -1.68 3.71
CA CYS A 277 -2.67 -3.13 3.63
C CYS A 277 -1.41 -3.55 2.84
N TYR A 278 -0.86 -2.63 2.03
CA TYR A 278 0.21 -2.93 1.09
C TYR A 278 1.50 -2.14 1.34
N LEU A 279 1.46 -1.00 2.00
CA LEU A 279 2.64 -0.21 2.30
C LEU A 279 3.43 -0.81 3.48
N LEU A 280 4.71 -0.51 3.46
CA LEU A 280 5.67 -0.83 4.49
C LEU A 280 5.92 0.42 5.34
N ARG A 281 6.39 0.22 6.56
CA ARG A 281 6.87 1.29 7.43
C ARG A 281 8.28 0.97 7.89
N TYR A 282 9.13 1.97 7.83
CA TYR A 282 10.48 1.92 8.36
C TYR A 282 10.49 2.24 9.85
N HIS A 283 11.35 1.55 10.59
CA HIS A 283 11.59 1.72 12.01
C HIS A 283 13.10 1.80 12.26
N PRO A 284 13.59 2.81 13.00
CA PRO A 284 14.99 2.89 13.42
C PRO A 284 15.24 1.92 14.59
N ALA A 285 15.06 0.62 14.31
CA ALA A 285 15.17 -0.45 15.27
C ALA A 285 15.81 -1.70 14.65
N ARG A 286 16.29 -2.61 15.51
CA ARG A 286 16.73 -3.96 15.14
C ARG A 286 16.15 -5.02 16.08
N LEU A 287 15.77 -6.14 15.50
CA LEU A 287 15.30 -7.35 16.19
C LEU A 287 16.47 -8.27 16.56
N GLU A 288 17.46 -8.43 15.66
CA GLU A 288 18.71 -9.16 15.94
C GLU A 288 19.92 -8.27 15.67
N ASP A 289 20.87 -8.24 16.61
CA ASP A 289 22.09 -7.43 16.48
C ASP A 289 23.18 -8.10 15.65
N THR A 290 23.19 -9.44 15.60
CA THR A 290 24.24 -10.24 14.94
C THR A 290 24.17 -10.18 13.43
N SER A 291 22.98 -9.96 12.87
CA SER A 291 22.72 -10.02 11.44
C SER A 291 22.20 -8.67 10.95
N SER A 292 22.96 -8.00 10.09
CA SER A 292 22.54 -6.70 9.55
C SER A 292 21.36 -6.83 8.59
N ASN A 293 21.31 -7.91 7.81
CA ASN A 293 20.30 -8.14 6.78
C ASN A 293 19.51 -9.41 7.10
N LEU A 294 18.21 -9.26 7.33
CA LEU A 294 17.29 -10.38 7.57
C LEU A 294 16.03 -10.21 6.74
N LEU A 295 15.49 -11.31 6.24
CA LEU A 295 14.21 -11.36 5.55
C LEU A 295 13.17 -12.04 6.44
N PHE A 296 12.01 -11.41 6.62
CA PHE A 296 10.91 -12.00 7.39
C PHE A 296 9.95 -12.72 6.45
N ASP A 297 9.87 -14.03 6.60
CA ASP A 297 9.08 -14.92 5.76
C ASP A 297 7.80 -15.38 6.44
N TYR A 298 6.84 -15.75 5.61
CA TYR A 298 5.62 -16.41 6.02
C TYR A 298 5.94 -17.79 6.60
N GLU A 299 5.33 -18.12 7.74
CA GLU A 299 5.36 -19.50 8.27
C GLU A 299 4.79 -20.50 7.26
N HIS A 300 3.72 -20.09 6.57
CA HIS A 300 3.11 -20.84 5.48
C HIS A 300 3.22 -20.06 4.17
N GLN A 301 4.21 -20.41 3.35
CA GLN A 301 4.46 -19.79 2.05
C GLN A 301 3.24 -19.92 1.13
N ASN A 302 2.77 -21.16 0.94
CA ASN A 302 1.51 -21.45 0.26
C ASN A 302 0.43 -21.78 1.31
N TYR A 303 -0.62 -20.96 1.33
CA TYR A 303 -1.71 -21.10 2.30
C TYR A 303 -2.65 -22.27 2.00
N TYR A 304 -2.77 -22.70 0.74
CA TYR A 304 -3.58 -23.86 0.37
C TYR A 304 -3.01 -25.18 0.92
N THR A 305 -1.70 -25.22 1.18
CA THR A 305 -0.99 -26.38 1.74
C THR A 305 -0.70 -26.23 3.23
N ALA A 306 -1.17 -25.15 3.88
CA ALA A 306 -0.99 -24.97 5.31
C ALA A 306 -1.79 -26.04 6.08
N PRO A 307 -1.30 -26.52 7.24
CA PRO A 307 -2.09 -27.38 8.12
C PRO A 307 -3.41 -26.69 8.47
N GLN A 308 -4.52 -27.40 8.29
CA GLN A 308 -5.87 -26.88 8.50
C GLN A 308 -6.55 -27.62 9.64
N ASN A 309 -7.30 -26.88 10.46
CA ASN A 309 -8.22 -27.42 11.44
C ASN A 309 -9.61 -26.85 11.23
N ASN A 310 -10.61 -27.69 11.46
CA ASN A 310 -12.00 -27.26 11.45
C ASN A 310 -12.30 -26.51 12.74
N ILE A 311 -13.20 -25.53 12.63
CA ILE A 311 -13.70 -24.84 13.82
C ILE A 311 -14.36 -25.84 14.77
N SER A 312 -14.17 -25.64 16.07
CA SER A 312 -14.84 -26.42 17.12
C SER A 312 -16.35 -26.11 17.15
N GLU A 313 -17.12 -26.94 17.88
CA GLU A 313 -18.55 -26.70 18.08
C GLU A 313 -18.80 -25.30 18.68
N PRO A 314 -19.81 -24.58 18.18
CA PRO A 314 -20.09 -23.20 18.62
C PRO A 314 -20.55 -23.17 20.07
N GLU A 315 -20.16 -22.15 20.85
CA GLU A 315 -20.67 -22.03 22.23
C GLU A 315 -22.13 -21.57 22.26
N THR A 316 -22.60 -20.88 21.22
CA THR A 316 -23.97 -20.41 21.13
C THR A 316 -24.47 -20.42 19.70
N VAL A 317 -25.64 -21.03 19.49
CA VAL A 317 -26.44 -20.90 18.27
C VAL A 317 -27.43 -19.76 18.48
N VAL A 318 -27.37 -18.72 17.65
CA VAL A 318 -28.28 -17.58 17.75
C VAL A 318 -29.56 -17.90 16.96
N ALA A 319 -30.70 -17.84 17.64
CA ALA A 319 -32.00 -18.08 17.00
C ALA A 319 -32.31 -16.97 15.96
N PRO A 320 -33.02 -17.30 14.86
CA PRO A 320 -33.46 -16.30 13.89
C PRO A 320 -34.23 -15.16 14.57
N GLY A 321 -33.83 -13.90 14.30
CA GLY A 321 -34.46 -12.71 14.89
C GLY A 321 -34.00 -12.35 16.31
N ALA A 322 -33.11 -13.13 16.93
CA ALA A 322 -32.56 -12.86 18.27
C ALA A 322 -31.22 -12.11 18.25
N TRP A 323 -30.94 -11.36 17.17
CA TRP A 323 -29.74 -10.55 17.02
C TRP A 323 -29.95 -9.10 17.49
N PRO A 324 -29.01 -8.48 18.22
CA PRO A 324 -27.77 -9.04 18.76
C PRO A 324 -28.00 -9.83 20.07
N PRO A 325 -27.32 -10.98 20.28
CA PRO A 325 -27.50 -11.77 21.51
C PRO A 325 -26.86 -11.08 22.72
N PRO A 326 -27.45 -11.15 23.94
CA PRO A 326 -26.87 -10.55 25.15
C PRO A 326 -25.44 -11.01 25.47
N SER A 327 -25.09 -12.25 25.09
CA SER A 327 -23.75 -12.83 25.27
C SER A 327 -22.65 -12.07 24.51
N LEU A 328 -22.98 -11.39 23.41
CA LEU A 328 -22.06 -10.54 22.65
C LEU A 328 -21.54 -9.37 23.50
N PHE A 329 -22.45 -8.74 24.24
CA PHE A 329 -22.17 -7.56 25.07
C PHE A 329 -21.52 -7.92 26.42
N ALA A 330 -21.78 -9.12 26.94
CA ALA A 330 -21.24 -9.62 28.20
C ALA A 330 -19.73 -9.93 28.16
N LEU A 331 -19.11 -9.96 26.98
CA LEU A 331 -17.67 -10.18 26.84
C LEU A 331 -16.88 -8.99 27.40
N LYS A 332 -16.20 -9.22 28.52
CA LYS A 332 -15.25 -8.28 29.12
C LYS A 332 -14.05 -8.09 28.19
N PRO A 333 -13.47 -6.87 28.11
CA PRO A 333 -12.24 -6.67 27.35
C PRO A 333 -11.14 -7.59 27.91
N GLN A 334 -10.65 -8.49 27.08
CA GLN A 334 -9.53 -9.37 27.44
C GLN A 334 -8.28 -8.50 27.58
N SER A 335 -7.79 -8.34 28.81
CA SER A 335 -6.50 -7.73 29.08
C SER A 335 -5.44 -8.59 28.42
N THR A 336 -4.83 -8.09 27.36
CA THR A 336 -3.94 -8.88 26.51
C THR A 336 -2.56 -8.25 26.57
N LYS A 337 -1.56 -9.02 27.01
CA LYS A 337 -0.15 -8.67 26.82
C LYS A 337 0.30 -9.28 25.50
N CYS A 338 1.12 -8.55 24.75
CA CYS A 338 1.73 -9.11 23.55
C CYS A 338 3.22 -8.79 23.45
N SER A 339 3.93 -9.65 22.73
CA SER A 339 5.36 -9.52 22.45
C SER A 339 5.68 -10.14 21.09
N LEU A 340 6.87 -9.87 20.56
CA LEU A 340 7.36 -10.51 19.36
C LEU A 340 8.35 -11.61 19.70
N GLU A 341 8.22 -12.73 19.02
CA GLU A 341 9.21 -13.80 18.98
C GLU A 341 9.82 -13.86 17.58
N VAL A 342 11.14 -14.05 17.52
CA VAL A 342 11.91 -14.19 16.28
C VAL A 342 12.37 -15.63 16.18
N ASN A 343 11.83 -16.37 15.22
CA ASN A 343 12.15 -17.78 15.01
C ASN A 343 13.07 -17.93 13.80
N ALA A 344 13.97 -18.90 13.83
CA ALA A 344 14.81 -19.24 12.70
C ALA A 344 13.95 -19.65 11.49
N GLY A 345 14.31 -19.17 10.30
CA GLY A 345 13.66 -19.52 9.04
C GLY A 345 14.36 -20.67 8.32
N SER A 346 14.18 -20.73 7.01
CA SER A 346 14.76 -21.78 6.16
C SER A 346 16.28 -21.64 5.96
N ASP A 347 16.85 -20.46 6.21
CA ASP A 347 18.28 -20.20 6.10
C ASP A 347 18.77 -19.18 7.14
N SER A 348 20.08 -18.94 7.17
CA SER A 348 20.71 -18.01 8.13
C SER A 348 20.23 -16.56 8.04
N THR A 349 19.65 -16.15 6.91
CA THR A 349 19.16 -14.79 6.64
C THR A 349 17.64 -14.67 6.74
N ARG A 350 16.92 -15.78 6.86
CA ARG A 350 15.45 -15.80 6.95
C ARG A 350 15.00 -16.02 8.39
N ARG A 351 13.94 -15.32 8.78
CA ARG A 351 13.29 -15.42 10.08
C ARG A 351 11.78 -15.46 9.92
N ILE A 352 11.09 -16.04 10.90
CA ILE A 352 9.63 -15.99 11.02
C ILE A 352 9.34 -15.16 12.26
N LEU A 353 8.56 -14.09 12.13
CA LEU A 353 8.15 -13.29 13.28
C LEU A 353 6.78 -13.72 13.76
N LYS A 354 6.67 -14.04 15.05
CA LYS A 354 5.40 -14.41 15.65
C LYS A 354 4.96 -13.38 16.70
N LEU A 355 3.69 -13.01 16.63
CA LEU A 355 3.01 -12.28 17.66
C LEU A 355 2.61 -13.25 18.77
N GLN A 356 3.20 -13.07 19.94
CA GLN A 356 2.84 -13.79 21.16
C GLN A 356 1.75 -13.00 21.89
N VAL A 357 0.64 -13.66 22.20
CA VAL A 357 -0.57 -13.05 22.75
C VAL A 357 -1.02 -13.85 23.98
N ASP A 358 -1.06 -13.22 25.15
CA ASP A 358 -1.62 -13.83 26.36
C ASP A 358 -3.13 -13.60 26.43
N ILE A 359 -3.89 -14.69 26.26
CA ILE A 359 -5.35 -14.71 26.25
C ILE A 359 -5.84 -15.35 27.55
N ASP A 360 -6.87 -14.74 28.16
CA ASP A 360 -7.57 -15.27 29.33
C ASP A 360 -6.68 -15.60 30.56
N ARG A 361 -5.64 -14.78 30.80
CA ARG A 361 -4.72 -14.87 31.95
C ARG A 361 -4.01 -16.23 32.05
N GLY A 362 -3.24 -16.59 31.02
CA GLY A 362 -2.32 -17.73 31.08
C GLY A 362 -2.25 -18.57 29.80
N THR A 363 -3.11 -18.36 28.82
CA THR A 363 -3.01 -19.07 27.53
C THR A 363 -2.19 -18.23 26.56
N LEU A 364 -0.92 -18.60 26.39
CA LEU A 364 -0.04 -17.97 25.43
C LEU A 364 -0.28 -18.55 24.03
N VAL A 365 -0.68 -17.71 23.08
CA VAL A 365 -0.84 -18.09 21.67
C VAL A 365 0.19 -17.37 20.82
N SER A 366 0.72 -18.10 19.82
CA SER A 366 1.68 -17.62 18.85
C SER A 366 1.07 -17.57 17.46
N VAL A 367 1.14 -16.41 16.79
CA VAL A 367 0.60 -16.22 15.42
C VAL A 367 1.64 -15.55 14.53
N ASP A 368 1.91 -16.13 13.35
CA ASP A 368 2.81 -15.56 12.35
C ASP A 368 2.33 -14.18 11.84
N ILE A 369 3.17 -13.16 11.98
CA ILE A 369 2.93 -11.80 11.48
C ILE A 369 2.72 -11.81 9.96
N GLY A 370 3.39 -12.71 9.23
CA GLY A 370 3.18 -12.90 7.80
C GLY A 370 1.73 -13.29 7.49
N GLN A 371 1.18 -14.27 8.20
CA GLN A 371 -0.23 -14.63 8.04
C GLN A 371 -1.16 -13.49 8.46
N ILE A 372 -0.87 -12.75 9.54
CA ILE A 372 -1.67 -11.57 9.92
C ILE A 372 -1.71 -10.55 8.78
N SER A 373 -0.55 -10.25 8.21
CA SER A 373 -0.39 -9.36 7.07
C SER A 373 -1.18 -9.84 5.85
N ARG A 374 -1.20 -11.16 5.61
CA ARG A 374 -1.99 -11.78 4.54
C ARG A 374 -3.49 -11.66 4.82
N GLY A 375 -3.94 -12.00 6.03
CA GLY A 375 -5.34 -11.86 6.45
C GLY A 375 -5.84 -10.43 6.26
N GLN A 376 -5.05 -9.44 6.69
CA GLN A 376 -5.35 -8.02 6.52
C GLN A 376 -5.57 -7.61 5.05
N ARG A 377 -4.81 -8.19 4.09
CA ARG A 377 -4.97 -7.86 2.66
C ARG A 377 -6.22 -8.46 2.03
N TYR A 378 -6.66 -9.62 2.51
CA TYR A 378 -7.74 -10.39 1.88
C TYR A 378 -9.06 -10.32 2.64
N VAL A 379 -9.07 -9.75 3.85
CA VAL A 379 -10.30 -9.56 4.62
C VAL A 379 -11.28 -8.64 3.90
N HIS A 380 -12.56 -9.00 3.94
CA HIS A 380 -13.62 -8.21 3.35
C HIS A 380 -14.14 -7.16 4.33
N HIS A 381 -14.22 -5.92 3.85
CA HIS A 381 -14.85 -4.81 4.57
C HIS A 381 -16.21 -4.50 3.96
N ILE A 382 -17.17 -4.17 4.80
CA ILE A 382 -18.47 -3.69 4.35
C ILE A 382 -18.44 -2.18 4.23
N ASN A 383 -18.67 -1.69 3.02
CA ASN A 383 -18.91 -0.26 2.79
C ASN A 383 -20.37 -0.04 2.41
N LEU A 384 -21.17 0.47 3.35
CA LEU A 384 -22.59 0.73 3.12
C LEU A 384 -22.86 2.03 2.34
N SER A 385 -21.81 2.76 1.90
CA SER A 385 -21.95 4.04 1.19
C SER A 385 -22.40 3.91 -0.28
N THR A 386 -22.52 2.70 -0.81
CA THR A 386 -23.06 2.46 -2.16
C THR A 386 -24.25 1.51 -2.08
N ARG A 387 -25.44 2.06 -1.83
CA ARG A 387 -26.65 1.47 -2.41
C ARG A 387 -26.49 1.55 -3.93
N PRO A 388 -26.74 0.48 -4.72
CA PRO A 388 -26.97 0.67 -6.14
C PRO A 388 -28.18 1.59 -6.26
N ILE A 389 -27.96 2.79 -6.80
CA ILE A 389 -29.03 3.67 -7.23
C ILE A 389 -29.72 2.92 -8.37
N SER A 390 -30.81 2.23 -8.06
CA SER A 390 -31.86 1.97 -9.03
C SER A 390 -32.43 3.34 -9.39
N SER A 391 -31.90 3.94 -10.44
CA SER A 391 -32.40 5.18 -11.00
C SER A 391 -33.79 4.92 -11.59
N HIS A 392 -34.83 5.30 -10.85
CA HIS A 392 -36.08 5.81 -11.42
C HIS A 392 -36.88 6.44 -10.28
N GLU A 393 -36.77 7.75 -10.16
CA GLU A 393 -37.86 8.64 -9.79
C GLU A 393 -37.38 10.08 -10.05
N GLY A 394 -37.83 10.63 -11.18
CA GLY A 394 -37.64 12.05 -11.48
C GLY A 394 -38.51 12.89 -10.55
N PRO A 395 -38.09 14.10 -10.18
CA PRO A 395 -38.93 14.99 -9.39
C PRO A 395 -40.05 15.54 -10.27
N ASN A 396 -41.28 15.38 -9.81
CA ASN A 396 -42.43 16.13 -10.27
C ASN A 396 -42.14 17.63 -10.14
N GLY A 397 -41.99 18.30 -11.28
CA GLY A 397 -41.94 19.75 -11.40
C GLY A 397 -42.78 20.15 -12.61
N THR A 398 -44.03 20.49 -12.37
CA THR A 398 -44.92 21.15 -13.31
C THR A 398 -44.29 22.48 -13.73
N ILE A 399 -44.22 22.81 -15.03
CA ILE A 399 -44.53 24.13 -15.63
C ILE A 399 -44.39 24.07 -17.18
N SER A 400 -45.53 24.39 -17.81
CA SER A 400 -45.80 24.99 -19.14
C SER A 400 -45.03 24.60 -20.41
N ASN A 401 -45.84 24.20 -21.40
CA ASN A 401 -45.61 24.23 -22.85
C ASN A 401 -44.99 25.53 -23.37
N GLY A 402 -44.10 25.41 -24.37
CA GLY A 402 -43.56 26.50 -25.16
C GLY A 402 -42.76 25.99 -26.36
N GLU A 403 -43.49 25.73 -27.44
CA GLU A 403 -43.14 25.64 -28.87
C GLU A 403 -41.67 25.67 -29.39
N ASN A 404 -41.48 24.79 -30.39
CA ASN A 404 -40.84 25.03 -31.70
C ASN A 404 -39.32 24.85 -31.94
N LYS A 405 -39.05 23.85 -32.81
CA LYS A 405 -38.32 23.89 -34.10
C LYS A 405 -37.02 23.05 -34.28
N THR A 406 -37.16 22.18 -35.29
CA THR A 406 -36.23 21.84 -36.39
C THR A 406 -35.03 20.92 -36.15
N SER A 407 -35.26 19.65 -36.47
CA SER A 407 -34.59 18.85 -37.52
C SER A 407 -33.17 19.24 -37.99
N SER A 408 -32.24 18.29 -37.94
CA SER A 408 -31.60 17.76 -39.15
C SER A 408 -30.90 16.42 -38.91
N LYS A 409 -31.13 15.50 -39.86
CA LYS A 409 -30.58 14.16 -40.04
C LYS A 409 -29.10 14.20 -40.43
N LYS A 410 -28.35 13.14 -40.10
CA LYS A 410 -27.74 12.19 -41.06
C LYS A 410 -26.88 11.13 -40.33
N ASP A 411 -27.29 9.88 -40.44
CA ASP A 411 -26.60 8.82 -41.20
C ASP A 411 -25.33 8.30 -40.50
N GLN A 412 -25.41 7.09 -39.92
CA GLN A 412 -24.49 6.04 -40.33
C GLN A 412 -25.03 4.65 -40.01
N THR A 413 -25.19 3.92 -41.10
CA THR A 413 -25.59 2.53 -41.28
C THR A 413 -24.43 1.60 -40.92
N GLU A 414 -24.78 0.34 -40.64
CA GLU A 414 -23.94 -0.88 -40.73
C GLU A 414 -22.95 -1.18 -39.60
N ARG A 415 -23.39 -2.01 -38.65
CA ARG A 415 -23.04 -3.46 -38.64
C ARG A 415 -23.77 -4.18 -37.50
N SER A 416 -24.93 -4.71 -37.87
CA SER A 416 -25.53 -5.87 -37.21
C SER A 416 -24.71 -7.12 -37.55
N VAL A 417 -24.56 -8.00 -36.56
CA VAL A 417 -24.76 -9.47 -36.61
C VAL A 417 -23.74 -10.14 -35.68
N PHE A 418 -24.11 -10.32 -34.41
CA PHE A 418 -24.04 -11.62 -33.73
C PHE A 418 -24.86 -11.60 -32.41
N GLU A 419 -26.14 -11.28 -32.50
CA GLU A 419 -27.12 -11.63 -31.47
C GLU A 419 -27.97 -12.78 -31.99
N SER A 420 -27.76 -13.98 -31.45
CA SER A 420 -28.85 -14.93 -31.23
C SER A 420 -28.34 -16.11 -30.41
N ARG A 421 -28.73 -16.13 -29.12
CA ARG A 421 -29.21 -17.29 -28.36
C ARG A 421 -29.19 -16.92 -26.89
N PHE A 422 -30.34 -16.53 -26.36
CA PHE A 422 -30.99 -17.16 -25.19
C PHE A 422 -32.25 -16.34 -24.88
N THR A 423 -33.32 -16.63 -25.61
CA THR A 423 -34.67 -16.27 -25.18
C THR A 423 -35.09 -17.25 -24.07
N ARG A 424 -35.27 -16.75 -22.85
CA ARG A 424 -36.11 -17.40 -21.85
C ARG A 424 -37.00 -16.38 -21.15
N LYS A 425 -38.29 -16.53 -21.43
CA LYS A 425 -39.50 -15.99 -20.80
C LYS A 425 -39.28 -15.25 -19.47
N SER A 426 -39.69 -13.98 -19.45
CA SER A 426 -40.06 -13.24 -18.25
C SER A 426 -41.18 -13.98 -17.50
N PRO A 427 -41.06 -14.24 -16.18
CA PRO A 427 -42.22 -14.46 -15.35
C PRO A 427 -42.80 -13.11 -14.92
N GLU A 428 -44.12 -13.03 -15.01
CA GLU A 428 -44.98 -11.92 -14.64
C GLU A 428 -44.69 -11.37 -13.24
N LEU A 429 -44.75 -10.03 -13.12
CA LEU A 429 -44.78 -9.34 -11.85
C LEU A 429 -46.02 -9.77 -11.07
N SER A 430 -45.79 -10.61 -10.05
CA SER A 430 -46.64 -10.65 -8.88
C SER A 430 -45.95 -9.85 -7.79
N GLU A 431 -46.64 -8.82 -7.29
CA GLU A 431 -46.31 -8.15 -6.03
C GLU A 431 -46.22 -9.20 -4.93
N SER A 432 -45.00 -9.67 -4.67
CA SER A 432 -44.70 -10.53 -3.54
C SER A 432 -43.78 -9.73 -2.62
N ARG A 433 -44.30 -9.47 -1.41
CA ARG A 433 -43.54 -9.23 -0.17
C ARG A 433 -42.17 -9.94 -0.24
N PRO A 434 -41.09 -9.36 0.32
CA PRO A 434 -39.78 -10.01 0.33
C PRO A 434 -39.94 -11.44 0.81
N LYS A 435 -39.68 -12.39 -0.10
CA LYS A 435 -39.79 -13.82 0.14
C LYS A 435 -38.89 -14.15 1.33
N SER A 436 -39.51 -14.78 2.34
CA SER A 436 -38.95 -15.54 3.46
C SER A 436 -37.48 -15.28 3.79
N ALA A 437 -37.21 -14.79 5.01
CA ALA A 437 -35.91 -14.86 5.67
C ALA A 437 -35.19 -16.15 5.27
N SER A 438 -34.11 -16.03 4.50
CA SER A 438 -33.17 -17.12 4.30
C SER A 438 -32.75 -17.58 5.70
N ASN A 439 -32.93 -18.86 6.03
CA ASN A 439 -32.47 -19.45 7.29
C ASN A 439 -30.93 -19.30 7.37
N ILE A 440 -30.47 -18.15 7.84
CA ILE A 440 -29.07 -17.86 8.10
C ILE A 440 -28.80 -18.36 9.51
N HIS A 441 -27.90 -19.33 9.62
CA HIS A 441 -27.51 -19.87 10.92
C HIS A 441 -26.32 -19.05 11.44
N VAL A 442 -26.53 -18.38 12.57
CA VAL A 442 -25.49 -17.56 13.20
C VAL A 442 -24.92 -18.32 14.40
N PHE A 443 -23.61 -18.53 14.38
CA PHE A 443 -22.85 -19.25 15.39
C PHE A 443 -21.88 -18.31 16.08
N LEU A 444 -21.87 -18.29 17.41
CA LEU A 444 -20.92 -17.50 18.20
C LEU A 444 -19.74 -18.37 18.64
N HIS A 445 -18.54 -17.80 18.53
CA HIS A 445 -17.26 -18.44 18.86
C HIS A 445 -16.42 -17.58 19.81
N LYS A 446 -15.77 -18.17 20.81
CA LYS A 446 -14.72 -17.49 21.59
C LYS A 446 -13.40 -17.45 20.82
N ALA A 447 -12.74 -16.29 20.84
CA ALA A 447 -11.44 -16.11 20.18
C ALA A 447 -10.38 -17.10 20.69
N SER A 448 -10.37 -17.40 22.00
CA SER A 448 -9.45 -18.36 22.63
C SER A 448 -9.54 -19.77 22.03
N ASN A 449 -10.75 -20.22 21.67
CA ASN A 449 -10.99 -21.55 21.14
C ASN A 449 -10.49 -21.70 19.70
N ILE A 450 -10.45 -20.61 18.94
CA ILE A 450 -9.92 -20.56 17.58
C ILE A 450 -8.40 -20.40 17.62
N LEU A 451 -7.91 -19.47 18.45
CA LEU A 451 -6.50 -19.12 18.54
C LEU A 451 -5.65 -20.26 19.12
N SER A 452 -6.23 -21.10 19.99
CA SER A 452 -5.55 -22.28 20.55
C SER A 452 -5.42 -23.48 19.61
N GLN A 453 -6.14 -23.51 18.48
CA GLN A 453 -6.03 -24.62 17.52
C GLN A 453 -4.66 -24.67 16.84
N PRO A 454 -4.13 -25.86 16.49
CA PRO A 454 -2.97 -25.93 15.60
C PRO A 454 -3.30 -25.41 14.19
N GLY A 455 -2.30 -24.98 13.41
CA GLY A 455 -2.50 -24.60 12.00
C GLY A 455 -3.46 -23.42 11.76
N LEU A 456 -4.00 -23.32 10.54
CA LEU A 456 -5.03 -22.36 10.16
C LEU A 456 -6.42 -22.95 10.42
N VAL A 457 -7.37 -22.10 10.81
CA VAL A 457 -8.76 -22.49 11.06
C VAL A 457 -9.60 -22.23 9.81
N THR A 458 -10.33 -23.25 9.38
CA THR A 458 -11.17 -23.26 8.20
C THR A 458 -12.56 -23.81 8.50
N LEU A 459 -13.47 -23.64 7.55
CA LEU A 459 -14.81 -24.20 7.53
C LEU A 459 -14.82 -25.24 6.40
N LEU A 460 -14.12 -26.37 6.56
CA LEU A 460 -14.29 -27.48 5.63
C LEU A 460 -15.63 -28.14 5.92
N SER A 461 -16.40 -28.33 4.85
CA SER A 461 -17.75 -28.87 4.84
C SER A 461 -17.91 -30.01 5.85
N HIS A 462 -18.86 -29.87 6.77
CA HIS A 462 -19.31 -31.02 7.53
C HIS A 462 -19.80 -32.04 6.49
N LYS A 463 -19.14 -33.18 6.38
CA LYS A 463 -19.79 -34.37 5.81
C LYS A 463 -21.10 -34.50 6.58
N PRO A 464 -22.27 -34.48 5.93
CA PRO A 464 -23.53 -34.60 6.65
C PRO A 464 -23.53 -35.98 7.32
N SER A 465 -23.22 -36.03 8.61
CA SER A 465 -23.79 -37.05 9.48
C SER A 465 -25.30 -36.89 9.33
N SER A 466 -25.97 -38.00 9.06
CA SER A 466 -27.32 -38.13 8.50
C SER A 466 -28.48 -37.48 9.28
N GLU A 467 -28.22 -36.53 10.18
CA GLU A 467 -29.22 -35.88 11.02
C GLU A 467 -29.08 -34.35 11.15
N SER A 468 -28.11 -33.67 10.51
CA SER A 468 -28.02 -32.20 10.52
C SER A 468 -28.28 -31.58 9.13
N LEU A 469 -29.46 -30.99 8.97
CA LEU A 469 -29.97 -30.34 7.76
C LEU A 469 -29.49 -28.88 7.60
N THR A 470 -28.21 -28.59 7.80
CA THR A 470 -27.68 -27.24 7.53
C THR A 470 -26.82 -27.25 6.27
N ASN A 471 -27.31 -26.61 5.19
CA ASN A 471 -26.47 -26.25 4.07
C ASN A 471 -25.38 -25.29 4.59
N ASP A 472 -24.15 -25.78 4.73
CA ASP A 472 -22.97 -25.02 5.21
C ASP A 472 -22.78 -23.68 4.49
N ALA A 473 -23.26 -23.56 3.25
CA ALA A 473 -23.21 -22.36 2.43
C ALA A 473 -23.98 -21.14 2.98
N ASN A 474 -24.81 -21.30 4.03
CA ASN A 474 -25.61 -20.21 4.59
C ASN A 474 -25.37 -20.00 6.11
N SER A 475 -24.18 -20.35 6.59
CA SER A 475 -23.78 -20.18 7.99
C SER A 475 -22.79 -19.02 8.19
N ILE A 476 -22.96 -18.29 9.31
CA ILE A 476 -22.14 -17.16 9.71
C ILE A 476 -21.55 -17.43 11.09
N HIS A 477 -20.23 -17.48 11.18
CA HIS A 477 -19.46 -17.74 12.39
C HIS A 477 -18.89 -16.43 12.93
N ILE A 478 -19.47 -15.91 14.01
CA ILE A 478 -19.12 -14.63 14.62
C ILE A 478 -18.11 -14.85 15.75
N ILE A 479 -17.04 -14.07 15.70
CA ILE A 479 -15.93 -14.09 16.65
C ILE A 479 -15.76 -12.67 17.19
N PRO A 480 -16.24 -12.36 18.40
CA PRO A 480 -16.08 -11.04 18.96
C PRO A 480 -14.63 -10.75 19.33
N ALA A 481 -14.10 -9.62 18.87
CA ALA A 481 -12.71 -9.21 19.09
C ALA A 481 -12.65 -7.73 19.47
N LYS A 482 -13.05 -7.40 20.72
CA LYS A 482 -12.98 -6.03 21.26
C LYS A 482 -11.53 -5.53 21.46
N ASN A 483 -10.56 -6.43 21.48
CA ASN A 483 -9.14 -6.10 21.56
C ASN A 483 -8.50 -6.24 20.18
N GLN A 484 -7.81 -5.19 19.73
CA GLN A 484 -7.21 -5.16 18.40
C GLN A 484 -6.12 -6.22 18.20
N VAL A 485 -5.33 -6.52 19.23
CA VAL A 485 -4.31 -7.59 19.19
C VAL A 485 -4.96 -8.94 18.86
N ILE A 486 -6.13 -9.20 19.45
CA ILE A 486 -6.88 -10.43 19.21
C ILE A 486 -7.45 -10.46 17.80
N GLY A 487 -7.98 -9.33 17.30
CA GLY A 487 -8.43 -9.24 15.91
C GLY A 487 -7.31 -9.51 14.91
N PHE A 488 -6.12 -8.97 15.12
CA PHE A 488 -4.96 -9.29 14.29
C PHE A 488 -4.54 -10.76 14.41
N ALA A 489 -4.48 -11.31 15.62
CA ALA A 489 -4.18 -12.73 15.81
C ALA A 489 -5.20 -13.62 15.07
N LEU A 490 -6.48 -13.28 15.09
CA LEU A 490 -7.53 -13.99 14.35
C LEU A 490 -7.31 -13.88 12.83
N LEU A 491 -6.94 -12.71 12.30
CA LEU A 491 -6.63 -12.55 10.89
C LEU A 491 -5.46 -13.43 10.42
N GLY A 492 -4.49 -13.69 11.29
CA GLY A 492 -3.39 -14.62 11.00
C GLY A 492 -3.75 -16.09 11.17
N LYS A 493 -4.87 -16.40 11.84
CA LYS A 493 -5.30 -17.76 12.15
C LYS A 493 -6.39 -18.27 11.22
N LEU A 494 -7.31 -17.40 10.81
CA LEU A 494 -8.45 -17.74 9.98
C LEU A 494 -8.06 -17.82 8.50
N TYR A 495 -8.70 -18.74 7.79
CA TYR A 495 -8.54 -18.84 6.35
C TYR A 495 -9.08 -17.58 5.64
N PRO A 496 -8.23 -16.82 4.92
CA PRO A 496 -8.50 -15.42 4.59
C PRO A 496 -9.66 -15.19 3.62
N GLU A 497 -9.99 -16.15 2.73
CA GLU A 497 -10.95 -15.91 1.65
C GLU A 497 -12.42 -15.75 2.10
N ASN A 498 -12.74 -16.09 3.36
CA ASN A 498 -14.10 -16.06 3.90
C ASN A 498 -14.21 -15.20 5.17
N VAL A 499 -13.26 -14.29 5.42
CA VAL A 499 -13.27 -13.42 6.61
C VAL A 499 -13.87 -12.05 6.26
N VAL A 500 -14.85 -11.62 7.06
CA VAL A 500 -15.53 -10.33 6.96
C VAL A 500 -15.36 -9.58 8.28
N LEU A 501 -15.11 -8.28 8.21
CA LEU A 501 -15.14 -7.40 9.38
C LEU A 501 -16.52 -6.73 9.49
N LEU A 502 -17.13 -6.83 10.67
CA LEU A 502 -18.39 -6.18 10.99
C LEU A 502 -18.28 -5.37 12.30
N ASN A 503 -19.01 -4.26 12.35
CA ASN A 503 -19.23 -3.52 13.58
C ASN A 503 -20.44 -4.09 14.35
N GLU A 504 -20.47 -3.93 15.67
CA GLU A 504 -21.57 -4.33 16.58
C GLU A 504 -22.96 -3.89 16.09
N ASN A 505 -23.04 -2.75 15.40
CA ASN A 505 -24.29 -2.14 14.95
C ASN A 505 -24.79 -2.71 13.60
N GLN A 506 -24.03 -3.59 12.95
CA GLN A 506 -24.38 -4.18 11.66
C GLN A 506 -24.99 -5.56 11.85
N ALA A 507 -26.05 -5.84 11.10
CA ALA A 507 -26.71 -7.14 11.12
C ALA A 507 -25.80 -8.20 10.44
N PRO A 508 -25.66 -9.43 10.98
CA PRO A 508 -24.75 -10.45 10.44
C PRO A 508 -25.02 -10.78 8.99
N GLU A 509 -26.29 -10.70 8.55
CA GLU A 509 -26.72 -10.94 7.18
C GLU A 509 -26.05 -9.99 6.18
N THR A 510 -25.60 -8.82 6.65
CA THR A 510 -24.80 -7.90 5.84
C THR A 510 -23.50 -8.55 5.38
N ALA A 511 -22.94 -9.49 6.14
CA ALA A 511 -21.76 -10.25 5.72
C ALA A 511 -21.98 -10.98 4.40
N ASN A 512 -23.23 -11.32 4.02
CA ASN A 512 -23.57 -12.03 2.80
C ASN A 512 -23.38 -11.22 1.50
N ILE A 513 -23.28 -9.89 1.58
CA ILE A 513 -23.21 -9.01 0.41
C ILE A 513 -21.78 -8.76 -0.10
N VAL A 514 -20.76 -9.21 0.63
CA VAL A 514 -19.34 -8.97 0.32
C VAL A 514 -18.56 -10.27 0.19
N GLY A 515 -17.47 -10.29 -0.58
CA GLY A 515 -16.64 -11.49 -0.76
C GLY A 515 -17.20 -12.52 -1.72
N LYS A 516 -16.66 -13.74 -1.69
CA LYS A 516 -17.09 -14.83 -2.57
C LYS A 516 -18.43 -15.40 -2.09
N ASN A 517 -19.37 -15.65 -3.02
CA ASN A 517 -20.71 -16.18 -2.72
C ASN A 517 -20.74 -17.69 -2.46
N PHE A 518 -19.70 -18.26 -1.85
CA PHE A 518 -19.61 -19.69 -1.60
C PHE A 518 -19.01 -19.99 -0.23
N GLY A 519 -19.67 -20.88 0.51
CA GLY A 519 -19.20 -21.38 1.80
C GLY A 519 -19.62 -20.52 3.00
N ALA A 520 -19.34 -21.06 4.18
CA ALA A 520 -19.56 -20.41 5.46
C ALA A 520 -18.62 -19.21 5.66
N ARG A 521 -19.06 -18.19 6.41
CA ARG A 521 -18.32 -16.92 6.60
C ARG A 521 -17.85 -16.75 8.03
N PHE A 522 -16.59 -16.34 8.20
CA PHE A 522 -16.09 -15.83 9.46
C PHE A 522 -16.34 -14.34 9.57
N VAL A 523 -16.90 -13.91 10.69
CA VAL A 523 -17.11 -12.50 11.01
C VAL A 523 -16.27 -12.19 12.24
N ILE A 524 -15.27 -11.33 12.09
CA ILE A 524 -14.57 -10.74 13.24
C ILE A 524 -15.32 -9.46 13.60
N MET A 525 -15.90 -9.43 14.80
CA MET A 525 -16.77 -8.32 15.23
C MET A 525 -16.06 -7.36 16.19
N ASN A 526 -16.27 -6.06 16.00
CA ASN A 526 -15.66 -4.96 16.80
C ASN A 526 -14.15 -4.88 16.74
N PHE A 527 -13.58 -5.48 15.70
CA PHE A 527 -12.23 -5.17 15.32
C PHE A 527 -12.26 -3.83 14.58
N GLU A 528 -12.00 -2.74 15.30
CA GLU A 528 -11.73 -1.44 14.69
C GLU A 528 -10.40 -1.51 13.94
N ASN A 529 -10.49 -1.97 12.71
CA ASN A 529 -9.46 -1.75 11.72
C ASN A 529 -9.74 -0.34 11.16
N HIS A 530 -9.39 0.72 11.90
CA HIS A 530 -9.79 2.11 11.65
C HIS A 530 -9.98 2.41 10.14
N ARG A 531 -11.20 2.29 9.63
CA ARG A 531 -11.52 2.52 8.21
C ARG A 531 -12.95 3.04 8.10
N PRO A 532 -13.17 4.36 8.15
CA PRO A 532 -14.26 4.93 7.38
C PRO A 532 -13.90 4.83 5.88
N PRO A 533 -14.89 4.85 4.98
CA PRO A 533 -14.62 4.91 3.55
C PRO A 533 -13.81 6.17 3.26
N LEU A 534 -12.70 6.03 2.54
CA LEU A 534 -12.06 7.19 1.90
C LEU A 534 -13.11 7.77 0.94
N SER A 535 -13.64 8.94 1.29
CA SER A 535 -14.39 9.73 0.33
C SER A 535 -13.41 10.20 -0.73
N ASN A 536 -13.88 10.50 -1.94
CA ASN A 536 -13.03 11.14 -2.95
C ASN A 536 -12.53 12.53 -2.50
N GLU A 537 -13.03 13.06 -1.39
CA GLU A 537 -12.64 14.35 -0.80
C GLU A 537 -11.42 14.22 0.14
N ASP A 538 -11.06 13.00 0.59
CA ASP A 538 -9.86 12.78 1.41
C ASP A 538 -8.57 12.71 0.55
N ILE A 539 -8.68 12.88 -0.78
CA ILE A 539 -7.57 12.82 -1.76
C ILE A 539 -7.43 14.15 -2.54
N THR A 540 -8.10 15.24 -2.11
CA THR A 540 -7.87 16.58 -2.69
C THR A 540 -6.86 17.38 -1.90
#